data_AF-A0A511QQE6-F1
#
_entry.id   AF-A0A511QQE6-F1
#
_cell.length_a   1.000
_cell.length_b   1.000
_cell.length_c   1.000
_cell.angle_alpha   90.00
_cell.angle_beta   90.00
_cell.angle_gamma   90.00
#
_symmetry.space_group_name_H-M   'P 1'
#
loop_
_entity.id
_entity.type
_entity.pdbx_description
1 polymer ?
#
loop_
_entity_poly.entity_id
_entity_poly.type
_entity_poly.pdbx_seq_one_letter_code
_entity_poly.pdbx_strand_id
1 'polypeptide(L)'
;MKILTIPALLFGLSLSCNALATNALDSLSIESIKQNMSAEQIQMTLDEWKEQQLSMVEQKVEAMSDSAPYIERKKYVMLRIEQEYDNLNKALSQ
;
A
#
# COMPACT_ATOMS: atom_id res chain seq x y z
N MET A 1 -37.13 12.07 33.64
CA MET A 1 -36.29 10.99 34.17
C MET A 1 -35.21 10.67 33.14
N LYS A 2 -33.95 10.70 33.56
CA LYS A 2 -32.78 10.26 32.76
C LYS A 2 -32.85 8.74 32.59
N ILE A 3 -32.62 8.24 31.38
CA ILE A 3 -32.13 6.89 31.17
C ILE A 3 -30.98 7.00 30.15
N LEU A 4 -29.75 6.89 30.68
CA LEU A 4 -28.57 6.55 29.90
C LEU A 4 -28.78 5.14 29.34
N THR A 5 -28.49 4.93 28.05
CA THR A 5 -27.97 3.64 27.61
C THR A 5 -27.20 3.82 26.30
N ILE A 6 -25.88 3.83 26.42
CA ILE A 6 -24.94 3.58 25.31
C ILE A 6 -24.85 2.06 25.18
N PRO A 7 -25.13 1.46 24.02
CA PRO A 7 -24.49 0.21 23.65
C PRO A 7 -23.36 0.54 22.68
N ALA A 8 -22.15 0.36 23.18
CA ALA A 8 -20.93 0.37 22.42
C ALA A 8 -21.05 -0.62 21.24
N LEU A 9 -21.05 -0.10 20.01
CA LEU A 9 -20.71 -0.88 18.83
C LEU A 9 -19.19 -1.09 18.82
N LEU A 10 -18.75 -2.01 19.68
CA LEU A 10 -17.48 -2.72 19.54
C LEU A 10 -17.56 -3.57 18.28
N PHE A 11 -17.34 -2.95 17.12
CA PHE A 11 -16.86 -3.70 15.96
C PHE A 11 -15.40 -4.05 16.23
N GLY A 12 -15.22 -5.15 16.98
CA GLY A 12 -13.97 -5.89 16.98
C GLY A 12 -13.79 -6.49 15.60
N LEU A 13 -13.30 -5.67 14.66
CA LEU A 13 -12.69 -6.18 13.44
C LEU A 13 -11.36 -6.82 13.86
N SER A 14 -11.43 -8.05 14.34
CA SER A 14 -10.30 -8.96 14.29
C SER A 14 -10.05 -9.25 12.81
N LEU A 15 -9.38 -8.31 12.13
CA LEU A 15 -8.79 -8.56 10.83
C LEU A 15 -7.71 -9.61 11.09
N SER A 16 -8.10 -10.88 10.96
CA SER A 16 -7.19 -11.99 10.91
C SER A 16 -6.17 -11.67 9.81
N CYS A 17 -4.94 -11.38 10.21
CA CYS A 17 -3.79 -11.07 9.34
C CYS A 17 -3.33 -12.31 8.54
N ASN A 18 -4.24 -12.93 7.81
CA ASN A 18 -3.93 -14.00 6.89
C ASN A 18 -4.46 -13.58 5.52
N ALA A 19 -3.55 -13.20 4.64
CA ALA A 19 -3.77 -12.97 3.20
C ALA A 19 -4.41 -11.65 2.73
N LEU A 20 -4.24 -10.53 3.45
CA LEU A 20 -4.41 -9.18 2.86
C LEU A 20 -3.11 -8.65 2.23
N ALA A 21 -2.38 -9.52 1.51
CA ALA A 21 -1.18 -9.16 0.75
C ALA A 21 -1.44 -9.16 -0.76
N THR A 22 -2.67 -8.87 -1.15
CA THR A 22 -3.01 -8.51 -2.54
C THR A 22 -3.57 -7.10 -2.48
N ASN A 23 -2.64 -6.16 -2.30
CA ASN A 23 -2.77 -4.71 -2.43
C ASN A 23 -4.07 -4.10 -1.87
N ALA A 24 -4.15 -3.97 -0.53
CA ALA A 24 -5.14 -3.11 0.11
C ALA A 24 -5.09 -1.66 -0.43
N LEU A 25 -3.91 -1.21 -0.88
CA LEU A 25 -3.72 0.09 -1.54
C LEU A 25 -4.30 0.15 -2.96
N ASP A 26 -4.34 -0.96 -3.69
CA ASP A 26 -4.89 -0.99 -5.08
C ASP A 26 -6.41 -1.11 -5.10
N SER A 27 -7.01 -1.60 -4.01
CA SER A 27 -8.45 -1.92 -3.92
C SER A 27 -9.28 -0.90 -3.14
N LEU A 28 -8.64 -0.02 -2.35
CA LEU A 28 -9.31 0.99 -1.54
C LEU A 28 -8.99 2.41 -2.02
N SER A 29 -9.96 3.32 -1.91
CA SER A 29 -9.70 4.75 -2.14
C SER A 29 -8.80 5.31 -1.04
N ILE A 30 -7.98 6.32 -1.35
CA ILE A 30 -7.10 7.01 -0.39
C ILE A 30 -7.89 7.49 0.84
N GLU A 31 -9.08 8.02 0.63
CA GLU A 31 -9.95 8.50 1.71
C GLU A 31 -10.40 7.34 2.63
N SER A 32 -10.77 6.19 2.04
CA SER A 32 -11.13 5.00 2.80
C SER A 32 -9.95 4.45 3.61
N ILE A 33 -8.74 4.48 3.05
CA ILE A 33 -7.52 4.04 3.75
C ILE A 33 -7.28 4.89 5.00
N LYS A 34 -7.31 6.22 4.85
CA LYS A 34 -7.13 7.16 5.97
C LYS A 34 -8.16 7.00 7.08
N GLN A 35 -9.40 6.68 6.72
CA GLN A 35 -10.48 6.51 7.70
C GLN A 35 -10.41 5.19 8.48
N ASN A 36 -9.75 4.16 7.93
CA ASN A 36 -9.79 2.81 8.48
C ASN A 36 -8.43 2.31 8.99
N MET A 37 -7.34 3.02 8.72
CA MET A 37 -5.98 2.64 9.11
C MET A 37 -5.31 3.75 9.91
N SER A 38 -4.54 3.36 10.93
CA SER A 38 -3.66 4.30 11.63
C SER A 38 -2.48 4.70 10.72
N ALA A 39 -1.82 5.82 11.03
CA ALA A 39 -0.63 6.25 10.30
C ALA A 39 0.49 5.18 10.32
N GLU A 40 0.64 4.45 11.43
CA GLU A 40 1.61 3.35 11.55
C GLU A 40 1.24 2.17 10.63
N GLN A 41 -0.05 1.80 10.57
CA GLN A 41 -0.54 0.74 9.68
C GLN A 41 -0.40 1.12 8.20
N ILE A 42 -0.65 2.40 7.87
CA ILE A 42 -0.45 2.95 6.53
C ILE A 42 1.02 2.84 6.13
N GLN A 43 1.93 3.29 7.01
CA GLN A 43 3.36 3.25 6.75
C GLN A 43 3.86 1.81 6.56
N MET A 44 3.48 0.90 7.45
CA MET A 44 3.84 -0.52 7.34
C MET A 44 3.35 -1.13 6.03
N THR A 45 2.12 -0.82 5.62
CA THR A 45 1.55 -1.32 4.36
C THR A 45 2.27 -0.74 3.14
N LEU A 46 2.66 0.54 3.17
CA LEU A 46 3.44 1.17 2.11
C LEU A 46 4.83 0.55 1.98
N ASP A 47 5.47 0.26 3.11
CA ASP A 47 6.80 -0.35 3.13
C ASP A 47 6.77 -1.79 2.59
N GLU A 48 5.77 -2.57 3.02
CA GLU A 48 5.52 -3.92 2.49
C GLU A 48 5.24 -3.89 0.97
N TRP A 49 4.42 -2.94 0.51
CA TRP A 49 4.16 -2.76 -0.91
C TRP A 49 5.46 -2.45 -1.68
N LYS A 50 6.30 -1.54 -1.17
CA LYS A 50 7.57 -1.19 -1.79
C LYS A 50 8.50 -2.39 -1.88
N GLU A 51 8.63 -3.17 -0.80
CA GLU A 51 9.44 -4.39 -0.77
C GLU A 51 8.95 -5.42 -1.81
N GLN A 52 7.64 -5.63 -1.90
CA GLN A 52 7.05 -6.51 -2.92
C GLN A 52 7.36 -6.03 -4.34
N GLN A 53 7.18 -4.73 -4.62
CA GLN A 53 7.50 -4.18 -5.95
C GLN A 53 8.99 -4.35 -6.29
N LEU A 54 9.88 -4.12 -5.33
CA LEU A 54 11.33 -4.28 -5.49
C LEU A 54 11.71 -5.75 -5.75
N SER A 55 11.05 -6.70 -5.09
CA SER A 55 11.26 -8.13 -5.31
C SER A 55 10.90 -8.58 -6.74
N MET A 56 10.01 -7.85 -7.40
CA MET A 56 9.54 -8.13 -8.76
C MET A 56 10.30 -7.35 -9.84
N VAL A 57 11.33 -6.56 -9.49
CA VAL A 57 12.06 -5.71 -10.46
C VAL A 57 12.58 -6.52 -11.64
N GLU A 58 13.17 -7.69 -11.39
CA GLU A 58 13.72 -8.55 -12.43
C GLU A 58 12.65 -8.99 -13.44
N GLN A 59 11.54 -9.51 -12.94
CA GLN A 59 10.41 -9.93 -13.76
C GLN A 59 9.83 -8.75 -14.57
N LYS A 60 9.72 -7.56 -13.95
CA LYS A 60 9.23 -6.34 -14.62
C LYS A 60 10.17 -5.92 -15.74
N VAL A 61 11.49 -5.99 -15.53
CA VAL A 61 12.52 -5.65 -16.54
C VAL A 61 12.51 -6.63 -17.70
N GLU A 62 12.31 -7.92 -17.44
CA GLU A 62 12.22 -8.96 -18.48
C GLU A 62 10.93 -8.86 -19.30
N ALA A 63 9.83 -8.44 -18.67
CA ALA A 63 8.54 -8.24 -19.35
C ALA A 63 8.49 -6.99 -20.26
N MET A 64 9.48 -6.10 -20.16
CA MET A 64 9.55 -4.90 -21.00
C MET A 64 9.92 -5.26 -22.44
N SER A 65 9.07 -4.87 -23.39
CA SER A 65 9.28 -5.06 -24.82
C SER A 65 10.08 -3.92 -25.45
N ASP A 66 11.16 -3.47 -24.79
CA ASP A 66 12.03 -2.41 -25.31
C ASP A 66 13.42 -2.92 -25.69
N SER A 67 14.14 -2.11 -26.49
CA SER A 67 15.51 -2.39 -26.94
C SER A 67 16.58 -1.71 -26.08
N ALA A 68 16.23 -1.09 -24.96
CA ALA A 68 17.19 -0.43 -24.09
C ALA A 68 18.15 -1.46 -23.46
N PRO A 69 19.32 -1.04 -22.97
CA PRO A 69 20.16 -1.93 -22.17
C PRO A 69 19.44 -2.35 -20.88
N TYR A 70 19.62 -3.60 -20.47
CA TYR A 70 18.99 -4.16 -19.27
C TYR A 70 19.23 -3.31 -18.01
N ILE A 71 20.45 -2.77 -17.83
CA ILE A 71 20.79 -1.90 -16.68
C ILE A 71 19.93 -0.64 -16.66
N GLU A 72 19.66 -0.04 -17.83
CA GLU A 72 18.85 1.18 -17.93
C GLU A 72 17.37 0.88 -17.67
N ARG A 73 16.85 -0.24 -18.18
CA ARG A 73 15.51 -0.72 -17.81
C ARG A 73 15.37 -0.92 -16.30
N LYS A 74 16.34 -1.58 -15.67
CA LYS A 74 16.34 -1.84 -14.23
C LYS A 74 16.32 -0.55 -13.42
N LYS A 75 17.18 0.41 -13.77
CA LYS A 75 17.16 1.75 -13.15
C LYS A 75 15.80 2.42 -13.31
N TYR A 76 15.21 2.36 -14.51
CA TYR A 76 13.90 2.94 -14.78
C TYR A 76 12.80 2.33 -13.89
N VAL A 77 12.74 1.00 -13.81
CA VAL A 77 11.75 0.31 -12.96
C VAL A 77 11.92 0.68 -11.49
N MET A 78 13.15 0.69 -10.98
CA MET A 78 13.43 1.09 -9.60
C MET A 78 13.02 2.54 -9.31
N LEU A 79 13.34 3.47 -10.23
CA LEU A 79 12.95 4.88 -10.11
C LEU A 79 11.43 5.04 -10.08
N ARG A 80 10.70 4.29 -10.91
CA ARG A 80 9.24 4.30 -10.95
C ARG A 80 8.63 3.83 -9.63
N ILE A 81 9.16 2.75 -9.05
CA ILE A 81 8.71 2.26 -7.74
C ILE A 81 8.90 3.32 -6.66
N GLU A 82 10.05 4.01 -6.64
CA GLU A 82 10.33 5.07 -5.68
C GLU A 82 9.34 6.24 -5.83
N GLN A 83 9.11 6.69 -7.06
CA GLN A 83 8.17 7.76 -7.34
C GLN A 83 6.74 7.40 -6.93
N GLU A 84 6.31 6.18 -7.19
CA GLU A 84 4.99 5.69 -6.79
C GLU A 84 4.87 5.61 -5.27
N TYR A 85 5.90 5.11 -4.57
CA TYR A 85 5.96 5.13 -3.11
C TYR A 85 5.80 6.53 -2.54
N ASP A 86 6.60 7.49 -3.02
CA ASP A 86 6.58 8.88 -2.53
C ASP A 86 5.22 9.54 -2.76
N ASN A 87 4.61 9.29 -3.93
CA ASN A 87 3.29 9.81 -4.26
C ASN A 87 2.22 9.25 -3.34
N LEU A 88 2.24 7.93 -3.11
CA LEU A 88 1.29 7.27 -2.20
C LEU A 88 1.48 7.76 -0.76
N ASN A 89 2.72 7.80 -0.27
CA ASN A 89 3.04 8.29 1.06
C ASN A 89 2.54 9.73 1.27
N LYS A 90 2.82 10.62 0.31
CA LYS A 90 2.34 12.00 0.34
C LYS A 90 0.81 12.07 0.35
N ALA A 91 0.16 11.29 -0.50
CA ALA A 91 -1.29 11.33 -0.61
C ALA A 91 -1.98 10.76 0.64
N LEU A 92 -1.36 9.80 1.33
CA LEU A 92 -1.86 9.16 2.55
C LEU A 92 -1.49 9.92 3.83
N SER A 93 -0.47 10.77 3.80
CA SER A 93 -0.04 11.61 4.93
C SER A 93 -0.75 12.97 5.04
N GLN A 94 -1.49 13.37 4.01
CA GLN A 94 -2.29 14.62 3.98
C GLN A 94 -3.62 14.48 4.73
#